data_AF-A0A7W0FEA2-F1
#
_entry.id   AF-A0A7W0FEA2-F1
#
_cell.length_a   1.000
_cell.length_b   1.000
_cell.length_c   1.000
_cell.angle_alpha   90.00
_cell.angle_beta   90.00
_cell.angle_gamma   90.00
#
_symmetry.space_group_name_H-M   'P 1'
#
loop_
_entity.id
_entity.type
_entity.pdbx_description
1 polymer ?
#
loop_
_entity_poly.entity_id
_entity_poly.type
_entity_poly.pdbx_seq_one_letter_code
_entity_poly.pdbx_strand_id
1 'polypeptide(L)'
;GSNAMGLFNEFLNENIKMIGVEAGGKGIETGEHAARFAGGSVGVFQGCKTYLLQDDDGNVLGTHSVSAGLDYASIGPEHPYLKDAGRVQYTYATDDEALAAFELLSRKEGIIPALESAHAVAEAIKLAPELSKDKIILINLSGRGDKDVQHVANIKGIEL
;
A
#
# COMPACT_ATOMS: atom_id res chain seq x y z
N GLY A 1 -0.72 1.36 7.99
CA GLY A 1 -0.42 0.32 9.00
C GLY A 1 -1.67 -0.26 9.64
N SER A 2 -2.47 0.56 10.30
CA SER A 2 -3.63 0.11 11.12
C SER A 2 -4.55 -0.92 10.45
N ASN A 3 -5.05 -0.66 9.24
CA ASN A 3 -5.97 -1.58 8.57
C ASN A 3 -5.33 -2.95 8.27
N ALA A 4 -4.05 -2.95 7.88
CA ALA A 4 -3.32 -4.17 7.57
C ALA A 4 -3.09 -4.97 8.85
N MET A 5 -2.67 -4.30 9.93
CA MET A 5 -2.46 -4.99 11.20
C MET A 5 -3.76 -5.54 11.79
N GLY A 6 -4.86 -4.80 11.66
CA GLY A 6 -6.18 -5.27 12.08
C GLY A 6 -6.60 -6.56 11.35
N LEU A 7 -6.28 -6.69 10.05
CA LEU A 7 -6.53 -7.94 9.32
C LEU A 7 -5.54 -9.04 9.71
N PHE A 8 -4.24 -8.73 9.78
CA PHE A 8 -3.20 -9.73 9.99
C PHE A 8 -3.19 -10.34 11.39
N ASN A 9 -3.64 -9.60 12.41
CA ASN A 9 -3.54 -9.99 13.81
C ASN A 9 -4.08 -11.41 14.07
N GLU A 10 -5.24 -11.74 13.52
CA GLU A 10 -5.86 -13.06 13.74
C GLU A 10 -5.11 -14.20 13.04
N PHE A 11 -4.34 -13.89 12.00
CA PHE A 11 -3.64 -14.88 11.20
C PHE A 11 -2.17 -15.03 11.57
N LEU A 12 -1.64 -14.28 12.55
CA LEU A 12 -0.22 -14.29 12.90
C LEU A 12 0.34 -15.68 13.25
N ASN A 13 -0.47 -16.57 13.82
CA ASN A 13 -0.05 -17.94 14.17
C ASN A 13 -0.47 -19.00 13.15
N GLU A 14 -1.18 -18.61 12.10
CA GLU A 14 -1.67 -19.51 11.06
C GLU A 14 -0.67 -19.61 9.89
N ASN A 15 -0.70 -20.73 9.16
CA ASN A 15 0.10 -20.91 7.96
C ASN A 15 -0.53 -20.18 6.75
N ILE A 16 -0.68 -18.87 6.86
CA ILE A 16 -1.28 -17.99 5.85
C ILE A 16 -0.26 -16.94 5.43
N LYS A 17 -0.10 -16.79 4.11
CA LYS A 17 0.73 -15.74 3.49
C LYS A 17 0.05 -14.39 3.71
N MET A 18 0.79 -13.43 4.24
CA MET A 18 0.32 -12.06 4.48
C MET A 18 1.20 -11.07 3.72
N ILE A 19 0.56 -10.14 3.02
CA ILE A 19 1.22 -9.17 2.13
C ILE A 19 0.70 -7.78 2.46
N GLY A 20 1.58 -6.89 2.93
CA GLY A 20 1.32 -5.46 3.01
C GLY A 20 1.75 -4.76 1.73
N VAL A 21 0.94 -3.81 1.25
CA VAL A 21 1.23 -3.06 0.01
C VAL A 21 1.46 -1.60 0.36
N GLU A 22 2.64 -1.09 0.04
CA GLU A 22 3.01 0.31 0.20
C GLU A 22 2.75 1.10 -1.09
N ALA A 23 2.70 2.44 -1.00
CA ALA A 23 2.58 3.27 -2.19
C ALA A 23 3.93 3.43 -2.87
N GLY A 24 4.02 2.90 -4.10
CA GLY A 24 5.17 3.01 -4.98
C GLY A 24 5.27 4.36 -5.70
N GLY A 25 4.25 5.21 -5.59
CA GLY A 25 4.21 6.53 -6.20
C GLY A 25 4.45 6.46 -7.70
N LYS A 26 5.34 7.31 -8.21
CA LYS A 26 5.74 7.33 -9.63
C LYS A 26 6.79 6.27 -10.00
N GLY A 27 7.22 5.46 -9.04
CA GLY A 27 8.29 4.46 -9.20
C GLY A 27 9.35 4.63 -8.12
N ILE A 28 9.88 3.51 -7.62
CA ILE A 28 10.86 3.52 -6.52
C ILE A 28 12.15 4.25 -6.92
N GLU A 29 12.60 4.01 -8.15
CA GLU A 29 13.81 4.59 -8.75
C GLU A 29 13.75 6.12 -8.90
N THR A 30 12.55 6.71 -8.89
CA THR A 30 12.37 8.16 -8.99
C THR A 30 12.61 8.88 -7.66
N GLY A 31 12.54 8.15 -6.53
CA GLY A 31 12.48 8.73 -5.20
C GLY A 31 11.12 9.36 -4.85
N GLU A 32 10.21 9.52 -5.82
CA GLU A 32 8.84 10.01 -5.60
C GLU A 32 7.91 8.84 -5.23
N HIS A 33 8.06 8.33 -4.00
CA HIS A 33 7.27 7.23 -3.46
C HIS A 33 7.05 7.33 -1.94
N ALA A 34 6.21 6.44 -1.39
CA ALA A 34 6.03 6.24 0.04
C ALA A 34 6.29 4.78 0.47
N ALA A 35 7.08 4.02 -0.30
CA ALA A 35 7.49 2.66 0.06
C ALA A 35 8.72 2.64 1.01
N ARG A 36 8.47 2.58 2.32
CA ARG A 36 9.51 2.59 3.37
C ARG A 36 10.42 1.37 3.33
N PHE A 37 9.92 0.21 2.94
CA PHE A 37 10.75 -1.00 2.91
C PHE A 37 11.59 -1.11 1.64
N ALA A 38 11.28 -0.34 0.61
CA ALA A 38 12.02 -0.32 -0.65
C ALA A 38 13.17 0.71 -0.63
N GLY A 39 12.96 1.89 -0.05
CA GLY A 39 13.94 2.99 -0.03
C GLY A 39 14.27 3.57 1.35
N GLY A 40 13.71 3.03 2.42
CA GLY A 40 13.88 3.56 3.78
C GLY A 40 14.93 2.83 4.61
N SER A 41 15.21 3.41 5.78
CA SER A 41 16.14 2.87 6.77
C SER A 41 15.55 2.98 8.18
N VAL A 42 16.18 2.32 9.15
CA VAL A 42 15.72 2.36 10.55
C VAL A 42 16.10 3.69 11.19
N GLY A 43 15.15 4.36 11.82
CA GLY A 43 15.37 5.58 12.60
C GLY A 43 14.29 5.80 13.64
N VAL A 44 14.28 6.99 14.25
CA VAL A 44 13.30 7.39 15.27
C VAL A 44 12.47 8.55 14.73
N PHE A 45 11.16 8.33 14.61
CA PHE A 45 10.25 9.35 14.09
C PHE A 45 8.90 9.25 14.78
N GLN A 46 8.34 10.41 15.12
CA GLN A 46 7.03 10.53 15.79
C GLN A 46 6.85 9.61 17.00
N GLY A 47 7.92 9.46 17.82
CA GLY A 47 7.89 8.73 19.08
C GLY A 47 8.20 7.23 19.00
N CYS A 48 8.49 6.68 17.81
CA CYS A 48 8.76 5.26 17.62
C CYS A 48 10.09 5.02 16.87
N LYS A 49 10.81 3.96 17.23
CA LYS A 49 11.91 3.42 16.41
C LYS A 49 11.32 2.50 15.35
N THR A 50 11.48 2.83 14.08
CA THR A 50 10.82 2.13 12.96
C THR A 50 11.55 2.39 11.63
N TYR A 51 11.06 1.83 10.53
CA TYR A 51 11.53 2.18 9.19
C TYR A 51 10.88 3.49 8.73
N LEU A 52 11.69 4.36 8.14
CA LEU A 52 11.24 5.59 7.50
C LEU A 52 12.12 5.96 6.30
N LEU A 53 11.60 6.82 5.44
CA LEU A 53 12.33 7.45 4.36
C LEU A 53 13.13 8.64 4.93
N GLN A 54 14.44 8.53 4.96
CA GLN A 54 15.36 9.53 5.49
C GLN A 54 16.68 9.54 4.72
N ASP A 55 17.36 10.68 4.70
CA ASP A 55 18.71 10.81 4.13
C ASP A 55 19.81 10.33 5.12
N ASP A 56 21.06 10.42 4.69
CA ASP A 56 22.24 10.00 5.48
C ASP A 56 22.44 10.84 6.75
N ASP A 57 21.91 12.06 6.78
CA ASP A 57 21.94 12.95 7.94
C ASP A 57 20.75 12.68 8.90
N GLY A 58 19.84 11.78 8.52
CA GLY A 58 18.64 11.43 9.29
C GLY A 58 17.48 12.42 9.11
N ASN A 59 17.53 13.30 8.12
CA ASN A 59 16.40 14.16 7.78
C ASN A 59 15.33 13.35 7.06
N VAL A 60 14.07 13.60 7.41
CA VAL A 60 12.93 12.91 6.79
C VAL A 60 12.74 13.39 5.35
N LEU A 61 12.68 12.44 4.42
CA LEU A 61 12.46 12.73 3.01
C LEU A 61 10.98 13.05 2.74
N GLY A 62 10.74 13.85 1.69
CA GLY A 62 9.40 14.02 1.13
C GLY A 62 8.89 12.72 0.51
N THR A 63 7.57 12.56 0.46
CA THR A 63 6.92 11.37 -0.11
C THR A 63 6.00 11.75 -1.26
N HIS A 64 5.63 10.75 -2.05
CA HIS A 64 4.63 10.90 -3.09
C HIS A 64 3.76 9.64 -3.20
N SER A 65 2.47 9.87 -3.41
CA SER A 65 1.46 8.85 -3.66
C SER A 65 0.20 9.53 -4.18
N VAL A 66 -0.47 8.94 -5.17
CA VAL A 66 -1.81 9.36 -5.61
C VAL A 66 -2.84 9.21 -4.50
N SER A 67 -2.57 8.33 -3.53
CA SER A 67 -3.39 8.12 -2.35
C SER A 67 -2.84 8.90 -1.15
N ALA A 68 -3.59 9.93 -0.72
CA ALA A 68 -3.23 10.74 0.43
C ALA A 68 -3.08 9.93 1.73
N GLY A 69 -3.88 8.86 1.93
CA GLY A 69 -3.79 8.02 3.13
C GLY A 69 -2.56 7.13 3.20
N LEU A 70 -1.82 6.96 2.09
CA LEU A 70 -0.57 6.20 2.04
C LEU A 70 0.68 7.09 1.92
N ASP A 71 0.49 8.39 1.69
CA ASP A 71 1.55 9.39 1.53
C ASP A 71 2.18 9.76 2.88
N TYR A 72 2.97 8.82 3.41
CA TYR A 72 3.55 8.91 4.74
C TYR A 72 4.94 8.26 4.78
N ALA A 73 5.90 9.00 5.34
CA ALA A 73 7.32 8.67 5.31
C ALA A 73 7.73 7.52 6.24
N SER A 74 6.87 7.06 7.14
CA SER A 74 7.20 6.08 8.17
C SER A 74 6.16 4.95 8.23
N ILE A 75 6.35 3.97 9.11
CA ILE A 75 5.41 2.87 9.33
C ILE A 75 5.35 2.49 10.81
N GLY A 76 4.21 1.96 11.26
CA GLY A 76 4.07 1.49 12.65
C GLY A 76 5.07 0.36 12.97
N PRO A 77 5.71 0.36 14.15
CA PRO A 77 6.88 -0.49 14.46
C PRO A 77 6.62 -2.00 14.47
N GLU A 78 5.35 -2.41 14.62
CA GLU A 78 4.96 -3.82 14.53
C GLU A 78 5.15 -4.38 13.11
N HIS A 79 4.99 -3.55 12.08
CA HIS A 79 5.18 -3.97 10.69
C HIS A 79 6.65 -4.32 10.37
N PRO A 80 7.65 -3.47 10.69
CA PRO A 80 9.06 -3.84 10.63
C PRO A 80 9.40 -5.10 11.40
N TYR A 81 8.90 -5.24 12.63
CA TYR A 81 9.14 -6.45 13.43
C TYR A 81 8.66 -7.71 12.69
N LEU A 82 7.43 -7.69 12.17
CA LEU A 82 6.86 -8.81 11.42
C LEU A 82 7.55 -9.04 10.07
N LYS A 83 8.02 -7.98 9.39
CA LYS A 83 8.81 -8.09 8.17
C LYS A 83 10.13 -8.80 8.44
N ASP A 84 10.88 -8.32 9.42
CA ASP A 84 12.24 -8.77 9.72
C ASP A 84 12.22 -10.19 10.31
N ALA A 85 11.13 -10.58 10.99
CA ALA A 85 10.85 -11.97 11.37
C ALA A 85 10.42 -12.87 10.19
N GLY A 86 10.24 -12.32 8.99
CA GLY A 86 9.78 -13.04 7.80
C GLY A 86 8.30 -13.44 7.84
N ARG A 87 7.53 -12.93 8.81
CA ARG A 87 6.13 -13.31 9.01
C ARG A 87 5.19 -12.63 8.01
N VAL A 88 5.48 -11.38 7.66
CA VAL A 88 4.69 -10.59 6.69
C VAL A 88 5.61 -10.12 5.57
N GLN A 89 5.17 -10.27 4.34
CA GLN A 89 5.86 -9.72 3.18
C GLN A 89 5.35 -8.33 2.87
N TYR A 90 6.21 -7.45 2.38
CA TYR A 90 5.84 -6.12 1.96
C TYR A 90 6.28 -5.89 0.52
N THR A 91 5.38 -5.31 -0.26
CA THR A 91 5.53 -4.96 -1.67
C THR A 91 4.98 -3.55 -1.88
N TYR A 92 4.90 -3.10 -3.12
CA TYR A 92 4.33 -1.81 -3.47
C TYR A 92 3.49 -1.88 -4.74
N ALA A 93 2.60 -0.89 -4.86
CA ALA A 93 1.89 -0.59 -6.10
C ALA A 93 2.12 0.88 -6.46
N THR A 94 2.48 1.13 -7.71
CA THR A 94 2.62 2.47 -8.29
C THR A 94 1.26 3.15 -8.45
N ASP A 95 1.27 4.46 -8.66
CA ASP A 95 0.07 5.25 -8.87
C ASP A 95 -0.75 4.75 -10.07
N ASP A 96 -0.08 4.41 -11.17
CA ASP A 96 -0.72 3.85 -12.36
C ASP A 96 -1.40 2.49 -12.09
N GLU A 97 -0.73 1.62 -11.33
CA GLU A 97 -1.29 0.32 -10.95
C GLU A 97 -2.52 0.50 -10.03
N ALA A 98 -2.45 1.41 -9.07
CA ALA A 98 -3.55 1.70 -8.15
C ALA A 98 -4.75 2.33 -8.89
N LEU A 99 -4.53 3.26 -9.82
CA LEU A 99 -5.57 3.86 -10.65
C LEU A 99 -6.24 2.82 -11.56
N ALA A 100 -5.46 1.94 -12.18
CA ALA A 100 -5.99 0.85 -13.00
C ALA A 100 -6.85 -0.12 -12.15
N ALA A 101 -6.41 -0.45 -10.93
CA ALA A 101 -7.15 -1.30 -10.02
C ALA A 101 -8.45 -0.66 -9.52
N PHE A 102 -8.43 0.64 -9.22
CA PHE A 102 -9.61 1.43 -8.85
C PHE A 102 -10.69 1.32 -9.93
N GLU A 103 -10.31 1.52 -11.19
CA GLU A 103 -11.24 1.44 -12.32
C GLU A 103 -11.73 0.04 -12.59
N LEU A 104 -10.85 -0.95 -12.50
CA LEU A 104 -11.22 -2.34 -12.74
C LEU A 104 -12.30 -2.76 -11.75
N LEU A 105 -12.09 -2.52 -10.46
CA LEU A 105 -13.05 -2.89 -9.41
C LEU A 105 -14.37 -2.13 -9.59
N SER A 106 -14.29 -0.82 -9.90
CA SER A 106 -15.47 0.01 -10.15
C SER A 106 -16.30 -0.50 -11.34
N ARG A 107 -15.64 -0.89 -12.43
CA ARG A 107 -16.31 -1.32 -13.67
C ARG A 107 -16.81 -2.76 -13.62
N LYS A 108 -16.09 -3.65 -12.93
CA LYS A 108 -16.40 -5.08 -12.90
C LYS A 108 -17.35 -5.45 -11.77
N GLU A 109 -17.15 -4.86 -10.60
CA GLU A 109 -17.90 -5.22 -9.39
C GLU A 109 -18.85 -4.11 -8.92
N GLY A 110 -18.83 -2.93 -9.53
CA GLY A 110 -19.67 -1.80 -9.11
C GLY A 110 -19.27 -1.22 -7.76
N ILE A 111 -18.06 -1.50 -7.28
CA ILE A 111 -17.52 -1.03 -6.01
C ILE A 111 -16.47 0.03 -6.30
N ILE A 112 -16.66 1.24 -5.78
CA ILE A 112 -15.69 2.34 -5.88
C ILE A 112 -14.75 2.27 -4.67
N PRO A 113 -13.53 1.71 -4.79
CA PRO A 113 -12.63 1.59 -3.64
C PRO A 113 -11.96 2.91 -3.33
N ALA A 114 -11.56 3.13 -2.07
CA ALA A 114 -10.58 4.19 -1.79
C ALA A 114 -9.27 3.91 -2.51
N LEU A 115 -8.53 4.95 -2.94
CA LEU A 115 -7.24 4.77 -3.61
C LEU A 115 -6.23 4.01 -2.73
N GLU A 116 -6.31 4.14 -1.41
CA GLU A 116 -5.53 3.36 -0.44
C GLU A 116 -5.79 1.85 -0.63
N SER A 117 -7.06 1.46 -0.74
CA SER A 117 -7.48 0.07 -0.93
C SER A 117 -7.16 -0.44 -2.33
N ALA A 118 -7.19 0.44 -3.33
CA ALA A 118 -6.87 0.10 -4.71
C ALA A 118 -5.43 -0.40 -4.87
N HIS A 119 -4.49 0.05 -4.05
CA HIS A 119 -3.12 -0.51 -4.00
C HIS A 119 -3.12 -2.00 -3.65
N ALA A 120 -3.91 -2.40 -2.65
CA ALA A 120 -4.03 -3.81 -2.27
C ALA A 120 -4.70 -4.66 -3.36
N VAL A 121 -5.68 -4.08 -4.06
CA VAL A 121 -6.31 -4.72 -5.23
C VAL A 121 -5.31 -4.86 -6.38
N ALA A 122 -4.48 -3.84 -6.63
CA ALA A 122 -3.46 -3.88 -7.67
C ALA A 122 -2.45 -5.01 -7.45
N GLU A 123 -2.01 -5.21 -6.21
CA GLU A 123 -1.16 -6.35 -5.87
C GLU A 123 -1.86 -7.69 -6.09
N ALA A 124 -3.14 -7.81 -5.75
CA ALA A 124 -3.89 -9.03 -5.99
C ALA A 124 -4.04 -9.34 -7.49
N ILE A 125 -4.21 -8.32 -8.33
CA ILE A 125 -4.25 -8.46 -9.80
C ILE A 125 -2.92 -9.00 -10.34
N LYS A 126 -1.78 -8.56 -9.78
CA LYS A 126 -0.45 -9.07 -10.13
C LYS A 126 -0.23 -10.50 -9.65
N LEU A 127 -0.62 -10.79 -8.42
CA LEU A 127 -0.35 -12.06 -7.76
C LEU A 127 -1.24 -13.21 -8.25
N ALA A 128 -2.53 -12.94 -8.49
CA ALA A 128 -3.52 -13.99 -8.76
C ALA A 128 -3.16 -14.89 -9.97
N PRO A 129 -2.64 -14.38 -11.10
CA PRO A 129 -2.20 -15.21 -12.23
C PRO A 129 -1.06 -16.19 -11.91
N GLU A 130 -0.25 -15.91 -10.89
CA GLU A 130 0.87 -16.76 -10.46
C GLU A 130 0.42 -17.89 -9.51
N LEU A 131 -0.83 -17.83 -9.03
CA LEU A 131 -1.39 -18.79 -8.09
C LEU A 131 -2.25 -19.84 -8.79
N SER A 132 -2.37 -21.01 -8.16
CA SER A 132 -3.31 -22.03 -8.59
C SER A 132 -4.76 -21.58 -8.33
N LYS A 133 -5.70 -22.06 -9.17
CA LYS A 133 -7.11 -21.63 -9.14
C LYS A 133 -7.87 -21.96 -7.85
N ASP A 134 -7.33 -22.85 -7.02
CA ASP A 134 -7.86 -23.25 -5.71
C ASP A 134 -7.40 -22.32 -4.57
N LYS A 135 -6.50 -21.37 -4.83
CA LYS A 135 -6.08 -20.38 -3.83
C LYS A 135 -7.16 -19.33 -3.62
N ILE A 136 -7.33 -18.95 -2.36
CA ILE A 136 -8.23 -17.89 -1.91
C ILE A 136 -7.38 -16.70 -1.50
N ILE A 137 -7.70 -15.52 -2.04
CA ILE A 137 -7.09 -14.24 -1.67
C ILE A 137 -8.14 -13.43 -0.92
N LEU A 138 -7.79 -12.95 0.26
CA LEU A 138 -8.58 -12.00 1.02
C LEU A 138 -7.92 -10.63 0.92
N ILE A 139 -8.69 -9.63 0.46
CA ILE A 139 -8.22 -8.25 0.32
C ILE A 139 -8.97 -7.37 1.32
N ASN A 140 -8.25 -6.58 2.11
CA ASN A 140 -8.87 -5.58 2.96
C ASN A 140 -9.26 -4.35 2.14
N LEU A 141 -10.55 -4.20 1.82
CA LEU A 141 -11.10 -2.95 1.27
C LEU A 141 -11.28 -1.94 2.40
N SER A 142 -10.18 -1.32 2.78
CA SER A 142 -10.06 -0.46 3.97
C SER A 142 -10.98 0.77 3.97
N GLY A 143 -11.53 1.16 2.83
CA GLY A 143 -12.43 2.31 2.70
C GLY A 143 -13.06 2.43 1.32
N ARG A 144 -14.11 3.25 1.26
CA ARG A 144 -14.82 3.63 0.03
C ARG A 144 -14.19 4.86 -0.65
N GLY A 145 -14.32 4.94 -1.97
CA GLY A 145 -13.61 5.92 -2.80
C GLY A 145 -14.36 7.21 -3.11
N ASP A 146 -15.50 7.50 -2.45
CA ASP A 146 -16.26 8.74 -2.73
C ASP A 146 -15.38 10.01 -2.64
N LYS A 147 -14.44 10.02 -1.68
CA LYS A 147 -13.48 11.11 -1.47
C LYS A 147 -12.48 11.27 -2.62
N ASP A 148 -12.24 10.20 -3.38
CA ASP A 148 -11.19 10.12 -4.39
C ASP A 148 -11.74 10.36 -5.81
N VAL A 149 -13.06 10.30 -6.02
CA VAL A 149 -13.69 10.39 -7.35
C VAL A 149 -13.27 11.66 -8.10
N GLN A 150 -13.33 12.83 -7.45
CA GLN A 150 -12.92 14.09 -8.09
C GLN A 150 -11.43 14.10 -8.43
N HIS A 151 -10.59 13.56 -7.54
CA HIS A 151 -9.16 13.50 -7.74
C HIS A 151 -8.81 12.61 -8.95
N VAL A 152 -9.41 11.43 -9.01
CA VAL A 152 -9.26 10.49 -10.13
C VAL A 152 -9.78 11.12 -11.42
N ALA A 153 -10.98 11.73 -11.42
CA ALA A 153 -11.54 12.37 -12.60
C ALA A 153 -10.61 13.46 -13.16
N ASN A 154 -10.05 14.30 -12.29
CA ASN A 154 -9.08 15.33 -12.69
C ASN A 154 -7.82 14.73 -13.31
N ILE A 155 -7.24 13.68 -12.71
CA ILE A 155 -6.07 12.97 -13.26
C ILE A 155 -6.36 12.43 -14.66
N LYS A 156 -7.58 11.91 -14.88
CA LYS A 156 -7.98 11.33 -16.16
C LYS A 156 -8.51 12.35 -17.19
N GLY A 157 -8.61 13.62 -16.82
CA GLY A 157 -9.22 14.65 -17.67
C GLY A 157 -10.70 14.42 -17.95
N ILE A 158 -11.43 13.85 -16.99
CA ILE A 158 -12.88 13.63 -17.06
C ILE A 158 -13.58 14.80 -16.37
N GLU A 159 -14.54 15.41 -17.07
CA GLU A 159 -15.48 16.38 -16.48
C GLU A 159 -16.67 15.61 -15.89
N LEU A 160 -16.95 15.82 -14.59
CA LEU A 160 -18.02 15.15 -13.83
C LEU A 160 -19.29 16.00 -13.75
#